data_AF-A0A524ETW6-F1
#
_entry.id   AF-A0A524ETW6-F1
#
_cell.length_a   1.000
_cell.length_b   1.000
_cell.length_c   1.000
_cell.angle_alpha   90.00
_cell.angle_beta   90.00
_cell.angle_gamma   90.00
#
_symmetry.space_group_name_H-M   'P 1'
#
loop_
_entity.id
_entity.type
_entity.pdbx_description
1 polymer ?
#
loop_
_entity_poly.entity_id
_entity_poly.type
_entity_poly.pdbx_seq_one_letter_code
_entity_poly.pdbx_strand_id
1 'polypeptide(L)'
;MSMKIIERPKETKLGTRIAYAFGTLADNLALQNFMFLGFAYYFTVADLPVWMIFVAWGIYSVWDAIDDPLIGVISDRTKTKFGRRKIYILVSAIPLCVLMVLLWGPENFITGTPWEIVLYLIIMLIIFDLVFTTYTVNFNSLWVEMFLTEKDRRSVGLWRSIFTILGLIIAFLVPSFIIEDFTNTYNYDYTPTQYIINGGIAAIVVLVTIAIMFIWGSFERKEFAMDAESAPSWRESYRITFKNKAFMLYAVAA
;
A
#
# COMPACT_ATOMS: atom_id res chain seq x y z
N MET A 1 23.72 37.13 -14.99
CA MET A 1 22.70 36.12 -14.63
C MET A 1 23.23 35.41 -13.39
N SER A 2 22.82 35.84 -12.19
CA SER A 2 23.38 35.32 -10.94
C SER A 2 22.96 33.87 -10.75
N MET A 3 23.93 32.96 -10.68
CA MET A 3 23.74 31.62 -10.13
C MET A 3 23.12 31.77 -8.73
N LYS A 4 21.82 31.47 -8.60
CA LYS A 4 21.21 31.21 -7.30
C LYS A 4 22.02 30.06 -6.70
N ILE A 5 22.79 30.35 -5.66
CA ILE A 5 23.43 29.33 -4.84
C ILE A 5 22.29 28.44 -4.36
N ILE A 6 22.20 27.22 -4.89
CA ILE A 6 21.27 26.22 -4.37
C ILE A 6 21.79 25.91 -2.97
N GLU A 7 21.17 26.50 -1.95
CA GLU A 7 21.51 26.20 -0.56
C GLU A 7 21.44 24.68 -0.39
N ARG A 8 22.51 24.09 0.16
CA ARG A 8 22.51 22.64 0.41
C ARG A 8 21.32 22.33 1.33
N PRO A 9 20.47 21.37 0.96
CA PRO A 9 19.30 21.05 1.76
C PRO A 9 19.74 20.65 3.16
N LYS A 10 19.17 21.33 4.18
CA LYS A 10 19.47 21.03 5.59
C LYS A 10 19.13 19.57 5.90
N GLU A 11 20.03 18.92 6.63
CA GLU A 11 19.80 17.56 7.14
C GLU A 11 18.53 17.52 8.00
N THR A 12 17.70 16.52 7.76
CA THR A 12 16.47 16.28 8.54
C THR A 12 16.79 15.68 9.90
N LYS A 13 15.93 15.88 10.90
CA LYS A 13 16.13 15.27 12.23
C LYS A 13 15.96 13.75 12.16
N LEU A 14 16.76 13.00 12.93
CA LEU A 14 16.68 11.54 12.98
C LEU A 14 15.27 11.05 13.35
N GLY A 15 14.61 11.68 14.32
CA GLY A 15 13.24 11.33 14.72
C GLY A 15 12.24 11.40 13.57
N THR A 16 12.35 12.40 12.69
CA THR A 16 11.50 12.53 11.50
C THR A 16 11.78 11.43 10.49
N ARG A 17 13.05 11.01 10.32
CA ARG A 17 13.43 9.91 9.42
C ARG A 17 12.87 8.57 9.91
N ILE A 18 12.94 8.32 11.21
CA ILE A 18 12.40 7.11 11.85
C ILE A 18 10.87 7.11 11.74
N ALA A 19 10.23 8.23 12.13
CA ALA A 19 8.79 8.39 12.02
C ALA A 19 8.29 8.16 10.59
N TYR A 20 9.01 8.68 9.58
CA TYR A 20 8.68 8.44 8.18
C TYR A 20 8.71 6.94 7.84
N ALA A 21 9.73 6.24 8.31
CA ALA A 21 9.93 4.83 8.01
C ALA A 21 8.88 3.90 8.63
N PHE A 22 8.16 4.31 9.68
CA PHE A 22 6.98 3.57 10.20
C PHE A 22 5.92 3.33 9.12
N GLY A 23 5.79 4.22 8.13
CA GLY A 23 4.86 4.00 7.01
C GLY A 23 5.19 2.75 6.18
N THR A 24 6.43 2.28 6.20
CA THR A 24 6.85 1.04 5.52
C THR A 24 6.34 -0.20 6.25
N LEU A 25 6.16 -0.12 7.57
CA LEU A 25 5.55 -1.19 8.34
C LEU A 25 4.09 -1.34 7.92
N ALA A 26 3.33 -0.24 7.89
CA ALA A 26 1.94 -0.24 7.42
C ALA A 26 1.82 -0.84 6.01
N ASP A 27 2.66 -0.38 5.09
CA ASP A 27 2.72 -0.83 3.69
C ASP A 27 2.90 -2.36 3.59
N ASN A 28 3.93 -2.90 4.25
CA ASN A 28 4.25 -4.32 4.17
C ASN A 28 3.26 -5.18 4.94
N LEU A 29 2.83 -4.73 6.12
CA LEU A 29 1.82 -5.46 6.91
C LEU A 29 0.51 -5.57 6.14
N ALA A 30 0.03 -4.46 5.57
CA ALA A 30 -1.20 -4.42 4.80
C ALA A 30 -1.17 -5.42 3.63
N LEU A 31 -0.17 -5.30 2.76
CA LEU A 31 -0.07 -6.11 1.55
C LEU A 31 0.18 -7.59 1.86
N GLN A 32 1.08 -7.89 2.78
CA GLN A 32 1.52 -9.27 3.02
C GLN A 32 0.52 -10.05 3.84
N ASN A 33 -0.16 -9.41 4.80
CA ASN A 33 -1.28 -10.03 5.50
C ASN A 33 -2.39 -10.39 4.50
N PHE A 34 -2.68 -9.50 3.56
CA PHE A 34 -3.66 -9.76 2.51
C PHE A 34 -3.25 -10.92 1.59
N MET A 35 -2.06 -10.87 1.02
CA MET A 35 -1.58 -11.89 0.08
C MET A 35 -1.50 -13.28 0.71
N PHE A 36 -0.99 -13.35 1.96
CA PHE A 36 -0.81 -14.62 2.65
C PHE A 36 -2.14 -15.26 3.07
N LEU A 37 -2.98 -14.50 3.76
CA LEU A 37 -4.22 -15.04 4.32
C LEU A 37 -5.37 -15.05 3.30
N GLY A 38 -5.35 -14.17 2.31
CA GLY A 38 -6.43 -14.03 1.34
C GLY A 38 -6.65 -15.31 0.56
N PHE A 39 -5.59 -15.90 0.00
CA PHE A 39 -5.72 -17.20 -0.66
C PHE A 39 -6.21 -18.29 0.30
N ALA A 40 -5.59 -18.40 1.48
CA ALA A 40 -5.93 -19.43 2.45
C ALA A 40 -7.42 -19.36 2.84
N TYR A 41 -7.89 -18.19 3.27
CA TYR A 41 -9.27 -17.99 3.71
C TYR A 41 -10.29 -18.31 2.63
N TYR A 42 -10.13 -17.77 1.42
CA TYR A 42 -11.11 -17.98 0.36
C TYR A 42 -11.11 -19.42 -0.17
N PHE A 43 -9.97 -20.13 -0.05
CA PHE A 43 -9.87 -21.53 -0.41
C PHE A 43 -10.44 -22.46 0.67
N THR A 44 -10.12 -22.22 1.95
CA THR A 44 -10.39 -23.18 3.04
C THR A 44 -11.63 -22.87 3.85
N VAL A 45 -11.94 -21.59 4.05
CA VAL A 45 -13.08 -21.13 4.84
C VAL A 45 -14.27 -20.83 3.94
N ALA A 46 -14.06 -20.04 2.89
CA ALA A 46 -15.13 -19.71 1.94
C ALA A 46 -15.38 -20.81 0.89
N ASP A 47 -14.59 -21.90 0.92
CA ASP A 47 -14.69 -23.09 0.08
C ASP A 47 -14.81 -22.78 -1.42
N LEU A 48 -14.08 -21.75 -1.90
CA LEU A 48 -14.06 -21.43 -3.32
C LEU A 48 -13.16 -22.41 -4.07
N PRO A 49 -13.59 -22.88 -5.26
CA PRO A 49 -12.73 -23.68 -6.11
C PRO A 49 -11.52 -22.85 -6.56
N VAL A 50 -10.34 -23.48 -6.52
CA VAL A 50 -9.04 -22.84 -6.78
C VAL A 50 -9.01 -21.99 -8.05
N TRP A 51 -9.62 -22.45 -9.14
CA TRP A 51 -9.64 -21.72 -10.42
C TRP A 51 -10.38 -20.37 -10.32
N MET A 52 -11.42 -20.25 -9.50
CA MET A 52 -12.13 -18.98 -9.28
C MET A 52 -11.23 -17.97 -8.57
N ILE A 53 -10.49 -18.43 -7.56
CA ILE A 53 -9.52 -17.61 -6.82
C ILE A 53 -8.39 -17.14 -7.76
N PHE A 54 -7.89 -18.03 -8.64
CA PHE A 54 -6.89 -17.64 -9.64
C PHE A 54 -7.42 -16.62 -10.66
N VAL A 55 -8.66 -16.75 -11.10
CA VAL A 55 -9.28 -15.74 -11.98
C VAL A 55 -9.40 -14.41 -11.25
N ALA A 56 -9.81 -14.40 -9.99
CA ALA A 56 -9.91 -13.19 -9.18
C ALA A 56 -8.54 -12.51 -9.02
N TRP A 57 -7.50 -13.28 -8.68
CA TRP A 57 -6.12 -12.77 -8.60
C TRP A 57 -5.56 -12.31 -9.95
N GLY A 58 -5.92 -12.98 -11.05
CA GLY A 58 -5.55 -12.56 -12.40
C GLY A 58 -6.16 -11.21 -12.77
N ILE A 59 -7.43 -10.98 -12.42
CA ILE A 59 -8.10 -9.68 -12.60
C ILE A 59 -7.42 -8.62 -11.74
N TYR A 60 -7.13 -8.94 -10.47
CA TYR A 60 -6.38 -8.07 -9.57
C TYR A 60 -5.04 -7.65 -10.19
N SER A 61 -4.23 -8.58 -10.70
CA SER A 61 -2.93 -8.25 -11.30
C SER A 61 -3.03 -7.37 -12.54
N VAL A 62 -4.07 -7.53 -13.36
CA VAL A 62 -4.31 -6.65 -14.51
C VAL A 62 -4.75 -5.26 -14.05
N TRP A 63 -5.55 -5.19 -13.01
CA TRP A 63 -5.99 -3.94 -12.40
C TRP A 63 -4.83 -3.16 -11.78
N ASP A 64 -4.01 -3.82 -10.95
CA ASP A 64 -2.80 -3.27 -10.31
C ASP A 64 -1.85 -2.61 -11.32
N ALA A 65 -1.58 -3.31 -12.44
CA ALA A 65 -0.74 -2.79 -13.52
C ALA A 65 -1.30 -1.51 -14.18
N ILE A 66 -2.60 -1.26 -14.10
CA ILE A 66 -3.27 -0.08 -14.65
C ILE A 66 -3.38 1.02 -13.58
N ASP A 67 -3.70 0.65 -12.34
CA ASP A 67 -3.99 1.60 -11.26
C ASP A 67 -2.74 2.36 -10.80
N ASP A 68 -1.60 1.66 -10.68
CA ASP A 68 -0.32 2.22 -10.24
C ASP A 68 0.09 3.48 -11.03
N PRO A 69 0.18 3.45 -12.38
CA PRO A 69 0.51 4.65 -13.14
C PRO A 69 -0.60 5.71 -13.13
N LEU A 70 -1.87 5.32 -13.04
CA LEU A 70 -3.00 6.25 -13.01
C LEU A 70 -2.96 7.10 -11.74
N ILE A 71 -2.83 6.47 -10.58
CA ILE A 71 -2.70 7.14 -9.29
C ILE A 71 -1.43 7.98 -9.23
N GLY A 72 -0.32 7.51 -9.81
CA GLY A 72 0.90 8.29 -9.94
C GLY A 72 0.68 9.61 -10.68
N VAL A 73 0.08 9.56 -11.88
CA VAL A 73 -0.20 10.77 -12.68
C VAL A 73 -1.21 11.69 -12.00
N ILE A 74 -2.24 11.14 -11.37
CA ILE A 74 -3.26 11.90 -10.65
C ILE A 74 -2.61 12.65 -9.48
N SER A 75 -1.79 11.97 -8.68
CA SER A 75 -1.13 12.60 -7.54
C SER A 75 -0.12 13.65 -7.97
N ASP A 76 0.66 13.42 -9.03
CA ASP A 76 1.65 14.38 -9.53
C ASP A 76 1.06 15.72 -9.98
N ARG A 77 -0.20 15.74 -10.42
CA ARG A 77 -0.92 16.93 -10.89
C ARG A 77 -1.72 17.64 -9.81
N THR A 78 -1.78 17.05 -8.61
CA THR A 78 -2.69 17.52 -7.58
C THR A 78 -2.16 18.76 -6.87
N LYS A 79 -3.01 19.78 -6.78
CA LYS A 79 -2.73 21.05 -6.10
C LYS A 79 -3.71 21.23 -4.95
N THR A 80 -3.32 20.85 -3.73
CA THR A 80 -4.13 21.08 -2.54
C THR A 80 -3.38 21.83 -1.44
N LYS A 81 -4.13 22.44 -0.52
CA LYS A 81 -3.57 23.10 0.67
C LYS A 81 -2.90 22.13 1.64
N PHE A 82 -3.24 20.85 1.57
CA PHE A 82 -2.70 19.78 2.42
C PHE A 82 -1.43 19.14 1.85
N GLY A 83 -1.02 19.56 0.65
CA GLY A 83 0.08 18.97 -0.09
C GLY A 83 -0.40 18.14 -1.28
N ARG A 84 0.54 17.84 -2.17
CA ARG A 84 0.32 17.07 -3.39
C ARG A 84 0.12 15.58 -3.10
N ARG A 85 0.95 14.99 -2.25
CA ARG A 85 0.99 13.54 -1.99
C ARG A 85 0.46 13.18 -0.62
N LYS A 86 0.63 14.07 0.37
CA LYS A 86 0.12 13.86 1.73
C LYS A 86 -1.40 13.69 1.78
N ILE A 87 -2.14 14.37 0.91
CA ILE A 87 -3.61 14.24 0.88
C ILE A 87 -4.03 12.80 0.55
N TYR A 88 -3.36 12.16 -0.41
CA TYR A 88 -3.63 10.78 -0.82
C TYR A 88 -3.36 9.78 0.30
N ILE A 89 -2.21 9.94 0.99
CA ILE A 89 -1.86 9.13 2.16
C ILE A 89 -2.93 9.26 3.27
N LEU A 90 -3.45 10.47 3.49
CA LEU A 90 -4.46 10.71 4.52
C LEU A 90 -5.81 10.10 4.16
N VAL A 91 -6.27 10.27 2.91
CA VAL A 91 -7.58 9.76 2.50
C VAL A 91 -7.60 8.25 2.33
N SER A 92 -6.46 7.61 2.07
CA SER A 92 -6.37 6.15 1.99
C SER A 92 -6.23 5.48 3.37
N ALA A 93 -5.75 6.19 4.39
CA ALA A 93 -5.49 5.60 5.71
C ALA A 93 -6.72 4.91 6.34
N ILE A 94 -7.86 5.61 6.41
CA ILE A 94 -9.08 5.07 7.03
C ILE A 94 -9.70 3.95 6.18
N PRO A 95 -9.92 4.14 4.86
CA PRO A 95 -10.43 3.06 4.01
C PRO A 95 -9.54 1.81 4.06
N LEU A 96 -8.21 1.95 4.07
CA LEU A 96 -7.31 0.80 4.14
C LEU A 96 -7.54 -0.01 5.42
N CYS A 97 -7.71 0.67 6.56
CA CYS A 97 -7.99 0.01 7.84
C CYS A 97 -9.34 -0.69 7.85
N VAL A 98 -10.36 -0.10 7.23
CA VAL A 98 -11.68 -0.72 7.11
C VAL A 98 -11.61 -1.97 6.23
N LEU A 99 -10.88 -1.91 5.12
CA LEU A 99 -10.71 -3.02 4.18
C LEU A 99 -9.93 -4.19 4.79
N MET A 100 -8.99 -3.94 5.70
CA MET A 100 -8.31 -5.01 6.47
C MET A 100 -9.27 -5.90 7.26
N VAL A 101 -10.45 -5.38 7.61
CA VAL A 101 -11.49 -6.14 8.32
C VAL A 101 -12.52 -6.70 7.34
N LEU A 102 -13.04 -5.85 6.44
CA LEU A 102 -14.12 -6.22 5.51
C LEU A 102 -13.72 -7.32 4.52
N LEU A 103 -12.44 -7.48 4.24
CA LEU A 103 -11.99 -8.54 3.35
C LEU A 103 -12.38 -9.94 3.86
N TRP A 104 -12.47 -10.10 5.17
CA TRP A 104 -12.83 -11.36 5.82
C TRP A 104 -14.33 -11.39 6.12
N GLY A 105 -14.91 -12.58 6.16
CA GLY A 105 -16.31 -12.79 6.50
C GLY A 105 -17.33 -12.41 5.42
N PRO A 106 -17.14 -12.71 4.11
CA PRO A 106 -18.17 -12.49 3.10
C PRO A 106 -19.51 -13.13 3.48
N GLU A 107 -19.51 -14.25 4.20
CA GLU A 107 -20.71 -14.95 4.70
C GLU A 107 -21.59 -14.10 5.62
N ASN A 108 -21.04 -13.05 6.25
CA ASN A 108 -21.81 -12.11 7.06
C ASN A 108 -22.67 -11.16 6.20
N PHE A 109 -22.31 -10.99 4.93
CA PHE A 109 -22.94 -10.04 4.00
C PHE A 109 -23.68 -10.76 2.86
N ILE A 110 -23.25 -11.98 2.53
CA ILE A 110 -23.70 -12.75 1.39
C ILE A 110 -24.12 -14.13 1.86
N THR A 111 -25.38 -14.48 1.58
CA THR A 111 -25.89 -15.85 1.72
C THR A 111 -26.00 -16.43 0.32
N GLY A 112 -24.90 -16.97 -0.19
CA GLY A 112 -24.73 -17.05 -1.64
C GLY A 112 -24.06 -18.30 -2.18
N THR A 113 -24.25 -18.47 -3.48
CA THR A 113 -23.52 -19.44 -4.33
C THR A 113 -22.02 -19.08 -4.40
N PRO A 114 -21.12 -20.02 -4.78
CA PRO A 114 -19.70 -19.71 -4.99
C PRO A 114 -19.44 -18.52 -5.94
N TRP A 115 -20.37 -18.25 -6.86
CA TRP A 115 -20.31 -17.12 -7.77
C TRP A 115 -20.44 -15.75 -7.09
N GLU A 116 -21.24 -15.65 -6.03
CA GLU A 116 -21.40 -14.41 -5.28
C GLU A 116 -20.19 -14.12 -4.41
N ILE A 117 -19.61 -15.17 -3.81
CA ILE A 117 -18.40 -15.08 -3.00
C ILE A 117 -17.19 -14.68 -3.86
N VAL A 118 -17.02 -15.26 -5.05
CA VAL A 118 -15.92 -14.84 -5.95
C VAL A 118 -16.13 -13.41 -6.48
N LEU A 119 -17.37 -12.99 -6.76
CA LEU A 119 -17.65 -11.62 -7.17
C LEU A 119 -17.30 -10.63 -6.04
N TYR A 120 -17.65 -10.98 -4.79
CA TYR A 120 -17.24 -10.22 -3.61
C TYR A 120 -15.72 -10.11 -3.50
N LEU A 121 -15.02 -11.24 -3.64
CA LEU A 121 -13.55 -11.28 -3.63
C LEU A 121 -12.97 -10.35 -4.71
N ILE A 122 -13.48 -10.38 -5.94
CA ILE A 122 -13.01 -9.51 -7.03
C ILE A 122 -13.23 -8.03 -6.69
N ILE A 123 -14.41 -7.67 -6.18
CA ILE A 123 -14.73 -6.28 -5.81
C ILE A 123 -13.79 -5.82 -4.68
N MET A 124 -13.63 -6.65 -3.64
CA MET A 124 -12.76 -6.35 -2.52
C MET A 124 -11.30 -6.24 -2.94
N LEU A 125 -10.83 -7.10 -3.84
CA LEU A 125 -9.49 -7.03 -4.44
C LEU A 125 -9.26 -5.68 -5.12
N ILE A 126 -10.18 -5.27 -6.00
CA ILE A 126 -10.06 -4.01 -6.76
C ILE A 126 -10.08 -2.80 -5.82
N ILE A 127 -10.98 -2.79 -4.83
CA ILE A 127 -11.10 -1.67 -3.89
C ILE A 127 -9.89 -1.62 -2.94
N PHE A 128 -9.45 -2.78 -2.44
CA PHE A 128 -8.24 -2.90 -1.63
C PHE A 128 -7.04 -2.37 -2.38
N ASP A 129 -6.84 -2.84 -3.61
CA ASP A 129 -5.73 -2.44 -4.47
C ASP A 129 -5.75 -0.93 -4.70
N LEU A 130 -6.86 -0.37 -5.16
CA LEU A 130 -7.00 1.07 -5.39
C LEU A 130 -6.62 1.91 -4.17
N VAL A 131 -7.09 1.52 -2.99
CA VAL A 131 -6.80 2.22 -1.74
C VAL A 131 -5.34 2.02 -1.32
N PHE A 132 -4.83 0.81 -1.42
CA PHE A 132 -3.46 0.46 -1.09
C PHE A 132 -2.46 1.16 -2.02
N THR A 133 -2.70 1.12 -3.32
CA THR A 133 -1.95 1.82 -4.38
C THR A 133 -1.94 3.33 -4.15
N THR A 134 -3.10 3.91 -3.82
CA THR A 134 -3.21 5.32 -3.42
C THR A 134 -2.30 5.65 -2.23
N TYR A 135 -2.17 4.76 -1.25
CA TYR A 135 -1.22 4.93 -0.15
C TYR A 135 0.24 4.74 -0.61
N THR A 136 0.57 3.58 -1.19
CA THR A 136 1.94 3.13 -1.41
C THR A 136 2.67 3.96 -2.46
N VAL A 137 2.02 4.30 -3.58
CA VAL A 137 2.62 5.12 -4.64
C VAL A 137 2.99 6.49 -4.06
N ASN A 138 2.05 7.14 -3.37
CA ASN A 138 2.28 8.45 -2.78
C ASN A 138 3.32 8.41 -1.66
N PHE A 139 3.31 7.38 -0.82
CA PHE A 139 4.30 7.18 0.24
C PHE A 139 5.70 6.93 -0.32
N ASN A 140 5.84 6.16 -1.39
CA ASN A 140 7.13 5.88 -2.01
C ASN A 140 7.67 7.11 -2.74
N SER A 141 6.82 7.83 -3.46
CA SER A 141 7.27 9.02 -4.18
C SER A 141 7.61 10.17 -3.21
N LEU A 142 6.83 10.36 -2.13
CA LEU A 142 7.11 11.39 -1.11
C LEU A 142 8.50 11.22 -0.46
N TRP A 143 9.01 9.99 -0.35
CA TRP A 143 10.33 9.70 0.22
C TRP A 143 11.46 10.43 -0.53
N VAL A 144 11.42 10.38 -1.86
CA VAL A 144 12.47 10.95 -2.72
C VAL A 144 12.50 12.48 -2.67
N GLU A 145 11.33 13.10 -2.46
CA GLU A 145 11.15 14.56 -2.36
C GLU A 145 11.49 15.09 -0.97
N MET A 146 11.23 14.31 0.08
CA MET A 146 11.49 14.73 1.46
C MET A 146 12.97 14.76 1.82
N PHE A 147 13.71 13.73 1.42
CA PHE A 147 15.08 13.51 1.83
C PHE A 147 16.00 13.71 0.64
N LEU A 148 16.67 14.86 0.57
CA LEU A 148 17.48 15.28 -0.58
C LEU A 148 18.96 14.95 -0.44
N THR A 149 19.46 14.80 0.78
CA THR A 149 20.86 14.43 1.02
C THR A 149 21.00 12.91 0.99
N GLU A 150 22.15 12.42 0.51
CA GLU A 150 22.46 10.98 0.50
C GLU A 150 22.41 10.37 1.91
N LYS A 151 22.91 11.11 2.91
CA LYS A 151 22.90 10.68 4.31
C LYS A 151 21.47 10.50 4.83
N ASP A 152 20.56 11.40 4.50
CA ASP A 152 19.16 11.30 4.90
C ASP A 152 18.48 10.12 4.19
N ARG A 153 18.67 9.98 2.87
CA ARG A 153 18.12 8.86 2.07
C ARG A 153 18.61 7.52 2.58
N ARG A 154 19.93 7.39 2.84
CA ARG A 154 20.53 6.18 3.40
C ARG A 154 19.98 5.87 4.79
N SER A 155 19.87 6.88 5.65
CA SER A 155 19.33 6.71 7.01
C SER A 155 17.86 6.25 6.98
N VAL A 156 17.03 6.89 6.15
CA VAL A 156 15.62 6.47 5.99
C VAL A 156 15.55 5.08 5.39
N GLY A 157 16.34 4.77 4.35
CA GLY A 157 16.40 3.45 3.73
C GLY A 157 16.70 2.34 4.73
N LEU A 158 17.69 2.54 5.62
CA LEU A 158 18.00 1.59 6.70
C LEU A 158 16.80 1.37 7.64
N TRP A 159 16.16 2.44 8.09
CA TRP A 159 14.99 2.33 8.96
C TRP A 159 13.80 1.67 8.24
N ARG A 160 13.58 2.00 6.96
CA ARG A 160 12.55 1.37 6.14
C ARG A 160 12.78 -0.13 6.04
N SER A 161 14.01 -0.58 5.80
CA SER A 161 14.33 -2.02 5.77
C SER A 161 14.06 -2.72 7.11
N ILE A 162 14.38 -2.08 8.24
CA ILE A 162 14.05 -2.63 9.57
C ILE A 162 12.52 -2.75 9.72
N PHE A 163 11.78 -1.72 9.37
CA PHE A 163 10.31 -1.71 9.46
C PHE A 163 9.63 -2.64 8.45
N THR A 164 10.24 -2.90 7.28
CA THR A 164 9.81 -3.96 6.36
C THR A 164 9.89 -5.32 7.03
N ILE A 165 11.05 -5.64 7.64
CA ILE A 165 11.23 -6.93 8.34
C ILE A 165 10.22 -7.05 9.48
N LEU A 166 10.02 -6.00 10.28
CA LEU A 166 9.03 -6.00 11.35
C LEU A 166 7.60 -6.17 10.80
N GLY A 167 7.25 -5.48 9.71
CA GLY A 167 5.94 -5.63 9.06
C GLY A 167 5.69 -7.05 8.57
N LEU A 168 6.70 -7.69 7.97
CA LEU A 168 6.63 -9.10 7.53
C LEU A 168 6.48 -10.06 8.71
N ILE A 169 7.26 -9.87 9.78
CA ILE A 169 7.14 -10.69 10.99
C ILE A 169 5.73 -10.57 11.55
N ILE A 170 5.19 -9.35 11.66
CA ILE A 170 3.82 -9.15 12.16
C ILE A 170 2.82 -9.83 11.22
N ALA A 171 2.93 -9.64 9.91
CA ALA A 171 2.02 -10.19 8.91
C ALA A 171 1.95 -11.72 8.90
N PHE A 172 3.06 -12.41 9.16
CA PHE A 172 3.11 -13.88 9.14
C PHE A 172 2.98 -14.52 10.52
N LEU A 173 3.50 -13.88 11.56
CA LEU A 173 3.55 -14.45 12.91
C LEU A 173 2.29 -14.16 13.73
N VAL A 174 1.74 -12.94 13.66
CA VAL A 174 0.57 -12.58 14.47
C VAL A 174 -0.65 -13.44 14.14
N PRO A 175 -0.96 -13.75 12.86
CA PRO A 175 -2.06 -14.65 12.54
C PRO A 175 -1.93 -16.03 13.22
N SER A 176 -0.71 -16.55 13.39
CA SER A 176 -0.48 -17.88 13.97
C SER A 176 -0.81 -17.99 15.46
N PHE A 177 -0.91 -16.85 16.15
CA PHE A 177 -1.35 -16.80 17.55
C PHE A 177 -2.87 -16.64 17.69
N ILE A 178 -3.57 -16.32 16.59
CA ILE A 178 -4.99 -15.96 16.59
C ILE A 178 -5.81 -17.04 15.87
N ILE A 179 -5.34 -17.49 14.71
CA ILE A 179 -5.99 -18.46 13.83
C ILE A 179 -5.40 -19.82 14.17
N GLU A 180 -6.21 -20.66 14.81
CA GLU A 180 -5.77 -21.99 15.26
C GLU A 180 -5.58 -22.96 14.10
N ASP A 181 -6.43 -22.82 13.08
CA ASP A 181 -6.44 -23.69 11.91
C ASP A 181 -6.61 -22.88 10.62
N PHE A 182 -5.50 -22.48 10.01
CA PHE A 182 -5.49 -21.80 8.70
C PHE A 182 -6.10 -22.65 7.59
N THR A 183 -6.10 -23.97 7.76
CA THR A 183 -6.61 -24.91 6.74
C THR A 183 -8.09 -25.19 6.90
N ASN A 184 -8.71 -24.72 7.97
CA ASN A 184 -10.09 -25.03 8.35
C ASN A 184 -10.42 -26.53 8.26
N THR A 185 -9.43 -27.41 8.48
CA THR A 185 -9.55 -28.87 8.42
C THR A 185 -10.55 -29.39 9.45
N TYR A 186 -10.58 -28.78 10.64
CA TYR A 186 -11.50 -29.17 11.72
C TYR A 186 -12.85 -28.46 11.64
N ASN A 187 -13.03 -27.54 10.70
CA ASN A 187 -14.24 -26.74 10.46
C ASN A 187 -14.82 -26.11 11.74
N TYR A 188 -13.96 -25.46 12.52
CA TYR A 188 -14.41 -24.76 13.72
C TYR A 188 -15.27 -23.54 13.37
N ASP A 189 -16.43 -23.40 14.01
CA ASP A 189 -17.36 -22.28 13.78
C ASP A 189 -16.73 -20.91 14.05
N TYR A 190 -15.67 -20.85 14.86
CA TYR A 190 -14.98 -19.62 15.21
C TYR A 190 -13.85 -19.23 14.25
N THR A 191 -13.42 -20.12 13.33
CA THR A 191 -12.33 -19.84 12.39
C THR A 191 -12.56 -18.54 11.61
N PRO A 192 -13.74 -18.28 11.00
CA PRO A 192 -13.92 -17.04 10.25
C PRO A 192 -13.83 -15.78 11.13
N THR A 193 -14.29 -15.88 12.37
CA THR A 193 -14.19 -14.78 13.35
C THR A 193 -12.72 -14.50 13.70
N GLN A 194 -11.86 -15.52 13.77
CA GLN A 194 -10.42 -15.34 14.01
C GLN A 194 -9.73 -14.56 12.87
N TYR A 195 -10.12 -14.79 11.61
CA TYR A 195 -9.63 -13.99 10.48
C TYR A 195 -10.06 -12.52 10.59
N ILE A 196 -11.31 -12.26 10.96
CA ILE A 196 -11.83 -10.90 11.19
C ILE A 196 -11.06 -10.21 12.33
N ILE A 197 -10.81 -10.92 13.45
CA ILE A 197 -10.02 -10.41 14.58
C ILE A 197 -8.60 -10.05 14.15
N ASN A 198 -7.94 -10.94 13.39
CA ASN A 198 -6.62 -10.66 12.84
C ASN A 198 -6.63 -9.43 11.93
N GLY A 199 -7.64 -9.31 11.06
CA GLY A 199 -7.89 -8.12 10.24
C GLY A 199 -8.03 -6.84 11.08
N GLY A 200 -8.76 -6.91 12.20
CA GLY A 200 -8.90 -5.79 13.15
C GLY A 200 -7.59 -5.39 13.82
N ILE A 201 -6.78 -6.37 14.24
CA ILE A 201 -5.46 -6.11 14.81
C ILE A 201 -4.54 -5.48 13.77
N ALA A 202 -4.49 -6.03 12.55
CA ALA A 202 -3.73 -5.46 11.44
C ALA A 202 -4.18 -4.02 11.15
N ALA A 203 -5.49 -3.75 11.12
CA ALA A 203 -6.06 -2.41 10.93
C ALA A 203 -5.57 -1.42 11.99
N ILE A 204 -5.56 -1.81 13.26
CA ILE A 204 -5.08 -0.95 14.36
C ILE A 204 -3.59 -0.65 14.19
N VAL A 205 -2.77 -1.67 13.89
CA VAL A 205 -1.32 -1.48 13.70
C VAL A 205 -1.04 -0.59 12.48
N VAL A 206 -1.73 -0.81 11.37
CA VAL A 206 -1.65 0.02 10.16
C VAL A 206 -2.05 1.47 10.49
N LEU A 207 -3.17 1.69 11.18
CA LEU A 207 -3.64 3.02 11.54
C LEU A 207 -2.62 3.77 12.42
N VAL A 208 -2.12 3.11 13.47
CA VAL A 208 -1.14 3.70 14.40
C VAL A 208 0.15 4.06 13.67
N THR A 209 0.66 3.16 12.82
CA THR A 209 1.93 3.40 12.11
C THR A 209 1.80 4.45 11.00
N ILE A 210 0.67 4.51 10.29
CA ILE A 210 0.35 5.62 9.38
C ILE A 210 0.22 6.93 10.16
N ALA A 211 -0.43 6.94 11.32
CA ALA A 211 -0.57 8.15 12.14
C ALA A 211 0.80 8.67 12.64
N ILE A 212 1.67 7.79 13.13
CA ILE A 212 3.05 8.12 13.52
C ILE A 212 3.79 8.77 12.34
N MET A 213 3.72 8.12 11.16
CA MET A 213 4.34 8.63 9.94
C MET A 213 3.77 9.98 9.51
N PHE A 214 2.45 10.13 9.53
CA PHE A 214 1.79 11.33 9.06
C PHE A 214 2.07 12.53 9.96
N ILE A 215 1.98 12.35 11.29
CA ILE A 215 2.09 13.42 12.29
C ILE A 215 3.55 13.88 12.45
N TRP A 216 4.50 12.93 12.56
CA TRP A 216 5.89 13.25 12.92
C TRP A 216 6.90 13.02 11.80
N GLY A 217 6.54 12.22 10.80
CA GLY A 217 7.42 11.81 9.72
C GLY A 217 7.23 12.59 8.42
N SER A 218 6.00 13.04 8.10
CA SER A 218 5.64 13.52 6.77
C SER A 218 5.60 15.05 6.64
N PHE A 219 6.29 15.59 5.64
CA PHE A 219 6.22 16.99 5.25
C PHE A 219 6.50 17.15 3.75
N GLU A 220 5.99 18.20 3.13
CA GLU A 220 6.27 18.50 1.72
C GLU A 220 7.15 19.74 1.61
N ARG A 221 8.19 19.69 0.77
CA ARG A 221 9.05 20.85 0.50
C ARG A 221 8.41 21.71 -0.58
N LYS A 222 8.45 23.03 -0.38
CA LYS A 222 7.90 24.01 -1.33
C LYS A 222 8.52 23.93 -2.73
N GLU A 223 9.75 23.44 -2.83
CA GLU A 223 10.49 23.24 -4.09
C GLU A 223 9.76 22.31 -5.05
N PHE A 224 9.15 21.22 -4.54
CA PHE A 224 8.42 20.24 -5.35
C PHE A 224 6.94 20.61 -5.55
N ALA A 225 6.45 21.67 -4.90
CA ALA A 225 5.07 22.12 -5.07
C ALA A 225 4.82 22.68 -6.48
N MET A 226 5.86 23.20 -7.15
CA MET A 226 5.79 23.71 -8.53
C MET A 226 5.80 22.60 -9.59
N ASP A 227 6.19 21.38 -9.23
CA ASP A 227 6.26 20.26 -10.19
C ASP A 227 4.87 19.84 -10.68
N ALA A 228 3.81 20.15 -9.92
CA ALA A 228 2.44 19.94 -10.37
C ALA A 228 2.08 20.80 -11.59
N GLU A 229 2.79 21.91 -11.82
CA GLU A 229 2.53 22.81 -12.96
C GLU A 229 3.17 22.31 -14.26
N SER A 230 4.30 21.61 -14.15
CA SER A 230 5.05 21.03 -15.26
C SER A 230 4.74 19.55 -15.51
N ALA A 231 3.86 18.95 -14.69
CA ALA A 231 3.51 17.54 -14.77
C ALA A 231 2.88 17.16 -16.13
N PRO A 232 3.49 16.24 -16.91
CA PRO A 232 3.04 15.90 -18.25
C PRO A 232 1.65 15.26 -18.27
N SER A 233 1.04 15.30 -19.47
CA SER A 233 -0.06 14.44 -19.91
C SER A 233 -0.16 13.05 -19.29
N TRP A 234 -1.32 12.46 -18.93
CA TRP A 234 -1.33 10.99 -18.73
C TRP A 234 -0.87 10.26 -20.01
N ARG A 235 -1.38 10.69 -21.18
CA ARG A 235 -0.94 10.20 -22.49
C ARG A 235 0.52 10.50 -22.79
N GLU A 236 1.00 11.64 -22.32
CA GLU A 236 2.37 12.08 -22.56
C GLU A 236 3.35 11.32 -21.67
N SER A 237 3.03 11.11 -20.39
CA SER A 237 3.76 10.24 -19.47
C SER A 237 3.91 8.85 -20.07
N TYR A 238 2.81 8.21 -20.49
CA TYR A 238 2.89 6.91 -21.16
C TYR A 238 3.78 6.95 -22.42
N ARG A 239 3.63 7.99 -23.25
CA ARG A 239 4.45 8.14 -24.46
C ARG A 239 5.93 8.31 -24.13
N ILE A 240 6.29 9.05 -23.10
CA ILE A 240 7.68 9.27 -22.67
C ILE A 240 8.26 7.98 -22.11
N THR A 241 7.53 7.32 -21.22
CA THR A 241 7.91 6.06 -20.57
C THR A 241 8.21 4.97 -21.59
N PHE A 242 7.28 4.68 -22.51
CA PHE A 242 7.48 3.63 -23.52
C PHE A 242 8.49 3.99 -24.62
N LYS A 243 8.78 5.27 -24.84
CA LYS A 243 9.84 5.70 -25.78
C LYS A 243 11.24 5.61 -25.17
N ASN A 244 11.34 5.64 -23.84
CA ASN A 244 12.64 5.62 -23.17
C ASN A 244 13.18 4.18 -23.14
N LYS A 245 14.11 3.88 -24.06
CA LYS A 245 14.74 2.55 -24.16
C LYS A 245 15.46 2.12 -22.89
N ALA A 246 16.10 3.05 -22.17
CA ALA A 246 16.80 2.74 -20.93
C ALA A 246 15.79 2.34 -19.83
N PHE A 247 14.67 3.07 -19.76
CA PHE A 247 13.57 2.70 -18.85
C PHE A 247 12.95 1.36 -19.22
N MET A 248 12.65 1.10 -20.50
CA MET A 248 12.08 -0.17 -20.95
C MET A 248 13.01 -1.36 -20.69
N LEU A 249 14.31 -1.18 -20.91
CA LEU A 249 15.29 -2.23 -20.62
C LEU A 249 15.37 -2.53 -19.11
N TYR A 250 15.33 -1.49 -18.28
CA TYR A 250 15.26 -1.65 -16.83
C TYR A 250 13.97 -2.35 -16.40
N ALA A 251 12.81 -1.92 -16.93
CA ALA A 251 11.51 -2.47 -16.58
C ALA A 251 11.32 -3.94 -16.99
N VAL A 252 11.99 -4.41 -18.06
CA VAL A 252 11.96 -5.82 -18.47
C VAL A 252 12.92 -6.69 -17.64
N ALA A 253 13.97 -6.09 -17.07
CA ALA A 253 14.99 -6.79 -16.30
C ALA A 253 14.72 -6.83 -14.79
N ALA A 254 13.85 -5.95 -14.30
CA ALA A 254 13.40 -5.85 -12.90
C ALA A 254 12.27 -6.84 -12.61
#